data_AF-A0A847CRJ2-F1
#
_entry.id   AF-A0A847CRJ2-F1
#
_cell.length_a   1.000
_cell.length_b   1.000
_cell.length_c   1.000
_cell.angle_alpha   90.00
_cell.angle_beta   90.00
_cell.angle_gamma   90.00
#
_symmetry.space_group_name_H-M   'P 1'
#
loop_
_entity.id
_entity.type
_entity.pdbx_description
1 polymer ?
#
loop_
_entity_poly.entity_id
_entity_poly.type
_entity_poly.pdbx_seq_one_letter_code
_entity_poly.pdbx_strand_id
1 'polypeptide(L)'
;MSIYLTVIIFCFYFMPILIRDTGSAMFVLLLLIPLVIMIDGFVFGMKKGFDIIFPIVVGLLFIPTVFIYYNSSSWPYSIIFGGISLVASFIGARFYKK
;
A
#
# COMPACT_ATOMS: atom_id res chain seq x y z
N MET A 1 12.20 -3.06 7.20
CA MET A 1 11.64 -3.34 5.87
C MET A 1 10.72 -4.56 5.89
N SER A 2 11.21 -5.76 6.21
CA SER A 2 10.47 -7.02 5.97
C SER A 2 9.05 -7.09 6.57
N ILE A 3 8.86 -6.74 7.85
CA ILE A 3 7.53 -6.82 8.49
C ILE A 3 6.48 -5.90 7.84
N TYR A 4 6.89 -4.71 7.38
CA TYR A 4 6.02 -3.73 6.74
C TYR A 4 5.59 -4.20 5.35
N LEU A 5 6.54 -4.74 4.59
CA LEU A 5 6.21 -5.38 3.30
C LEU A 5 5.29 -6.59 3.48
N THR A 6 5.44 -7.36 4.57
CA THR A 6 4.49 -8.44 4.89
C THR A 6 3.08 -7.89 5.11
N VAL A 7 2.90 -6.80 5.87
CA VAL A 7 1.60 -6.15 6.06
C VAL A 7 0.98 -5.72 4.73
N ILE A 8 1.79 -5.11 3.84
CA ILE A 8 1.34 -4.69 2.51
C ILE A 8 0.95 -5.87 1.63
N ILE A 9 1.72 -6.96 1.64
CA ILE A 9 1.38 -8.19 0.91
C ILE A 9 0.06 -8.76 1.43
N PHE A 10 -0.11 -8.89 2.74
CA PHE A 10 -1.37 -9.35 3.32
C PHE A 10 -2.53 -8.44 2.91
N CYS A 11 -2.34 -7.12 2.97
CA CYS A 11 -3.35 -6.15 2.55
C CYS A 11 -3.77 -6.36 1.09
N PHE A 12 -2.83 -6.42 0.15
CA PHE A 12 -3.12 -6.54 -1.27
C PHE A 12 -3.70 -7.89 -1.68
N TYR A 13 -3.40 -8.98 -0.97
CA TYR A 13 -3.85 -10.32 -1.35
C TYR A 13 -5.07 -10.81 -0.58
N PHE A 14 -5.34 -10.29 0.63
CA PHE A 14 -6.51 -10.69 1.42
C PHE A 14 -7.67 -9.70 1.37
N MET A 15 -7.43 -8.39 1.31
CA MET A 15 -8.54 -7.43 1.20
C MET A 15 -9.42 -7.64 -0.03
N PRO A 16 -8.91 -8.02 -1.22
CA PRO A 16 -9.75 -8.27 -2.38
C PRO A 16 -10.79 -9.39 -2.18
N ILE A 17 -10.61 -10.28 -1.20
CA ILE A 17 -11.59 -11.35 -0.87
C ILE A 17 -12.94 -10.76 -0.42
N LEU A 18 -12.95 -9.51 0.07
CA LEU A 18 -14.17 -8.81 0.48
C LEU A 18 -14.99 -8.29 -0.72
N ILE A 19 -14.45 -8.35 -1.94
CA ILE A 19 -15.10 -7.81 -3.15
C ILE A 19 -16.18 -8.79 -3.62
N ARG A 20 -17.43 -8.32 -3.63
CA ARG A 20 -18.62 -9.07 -4.11
C ARG A 20 -19.29 -8.42 -5.31
N ASP A 21 -19.10 -7.12 -5.46
CA ASP A 21 -19.67 -6.27 -6.49
C ASP A 21 -18.76 -5.03 -6.72
N THR A 22 -19.10 -4.22 -7.71
CA THR A 22 -18.33 -3.01 -8.05
C THR A 22 -18.24 -2.01 -6.90
N GLY A 23 -19.30 -1.87 -6.09
CA GLY A 23 -19.31 -0.96 -4.95
C GLY A 23 -18.32 -1.38 -3.88
N SER A 24 -18.32 -2.66 -3.51
CA SER A 24 -17.34 -3.24 -2.60
C SER A 24 -15.90 -3.17 -3.14
N ALA A 25 -15.71 -3.34 -4.45
CA ALA A 25 -14.40 -3.16 -5.10
C ALA A 25 -13.87 -1.73 -4.92
N MET A 26 -14.71 -0.73 -5.19
CA MET A 26 -14.36 0.68 -5.01
C MET A 26 -14.07 1.01 -3.54
N PHE A 27 -14.88 0.49 -2.61
CA PHE A 27 -14.64 0.68 -1.18
C PHE A 27 -13.28 0.10 -0.73
N VAL A 28 -12.97 -1.13 -1.14
CA VAL A 28 -11.70 -1.79 -0.81
C VAL A 28 -10.52 -1.02 -1.42
N LEU A 29 -10.60 -0.67 -2.70
CA LEU A 29 -9.50 -0.10 -3.47
C LEU A 29 -9.23 1.37 -3.13
N LEU A 30 -10.27 2.15 -2.84
CA LEU A 30 -10.16 3.60 -2.62
C LEU A 30 -10.07 4.00 -1.16
N LEU A 31 -10.52 3.15 -0.24
CA LEU A 31 -10.52 3.46 1.19
C LEU A 31 -9.67 2.48 2.00
N LEU A 32 -10.03 1.20 2.01
CA LEU A 32 -9.40 0.25 2.92
C LEU A 32 -7.90 0.06 2.64
N ILE A 33 -7.55 -0.21 1.38
CA ILE A 33 -6.15 -0.39 0.99
C ILE A 33 -5.33 0.89 1.23
N PRO A 34 -5.73 2.07 0.74
CA PRO A 34 -5.05 3.34 1.02
C PRO A 34 -4.81 3.62 2.50
N LEU A 35 -5.79 3.35 3.36
CA LEU A 35 -5.66 3.56 4.80
C LEU A 35 -4.59 2.66 5.41
N VAL A 36 -4.55 1.38 5.03
CA VAL A 36 -3.51 0.44 5.50
C VAL A 36 -2.13 0.89 5.04
N ILE A 37 -1.97 1.27 3.76
CA ILE A 37 -0.69 1.76 3.23
C ILE A 37 -0.24 3.02 3.96
N MET A 38 -1.16 3.95 4.22
CA MET A 38 -0.85 5.20 4.90
C MET A 38 -0.39 4.97 6.34
N ILE A 39 -1.10 4.13 7.10
CA ILE A 39 -0.74 3.80 8.49
C ILE A 39 0.59 3.04 8.52
N ASP A 40 0.74 1.99 7.71
CA ASP A 40 1.94 1.17 7.67
C ASP A 40 3.17 1.98 7.23
N GLY A 41 3.03 2.79 6.17
CA GLY A 41 4.09 3.67 5.68
C GLY A 41 4.50 4.72 6.71
N PHE A 42 3.54 5.34 7.40
CA PHE A 42 3.86 6.28 8.48
C PHE A 42 4.64 5.62 9.62
N VAL A 43 4.19 4.45 10.09
CA VAL A 43 4.87 3.70 11.15
C VAL A 43 6.23 3.17 10.69
N PHE A 44 6.38 2.81 9.42
CA PHE A 44 7.67 2.47 8.81
C PHE A 44 8.62 3.66 8.92
N GLY A 45 8.20 4.83 8.45
CA GLY A 45 8.99 6.06 8.54
C GLY A 45 9.43 6.37 9.96
N MET A 46 8.51 6.30 10.93
CA MET A 46 8.80 6.59 12.34
C MET A 46 9.83 5.65 12.97
N LYS A 47 9.87 4.37 12.56
CA LYS A 47 10.70 3.34 13.20
C LYS A 47 11.97 3.00 12.43
N LYS A 48 12.04 3.34 11.14
CA LYS A 48 13.15 2.96 10.25
C LYS A 48 13.76 4.15 9.51
N GLY A 49 13.21 5.35 9.65
CA GLY A 49 13.58 6.51 8.86
C GLY A 49 13.00 6.44 7.45
N PHE A 50 13.47 7.33 6.58
CA PHE A 50 13.02 7.37 5.19
C PHE A 50 13.89 6.48 4.30
N ASP A 51 13.24 5.62 3.51
CA ASP A 51 13.87 4.77 2.51
C ASP A 51 12.98 4.75 1.26
N ILE A 52 13.50 5.26 0.14
CA ILE A 52 12.78 5.37 -1.14
C ILE A 52 12.49 3.99 -1.77
N ILE A 53 13.22 2.95 -1.39
CA ILE A 53 12.98 1.59 -1.89
C ILE A 53 11.64 1.06 -1.38
N PHE A 54 11.22 1.42 -0.17
CA PHE A 54 9.94 0.99 0.40
C PHE A 54 8.74 1.35 -0.49
N PRO A 55 8.48 2.62 -0.85
CA PRO A 55 7.33 2.97 -1.68
C PRO A 55 7.40 2.42 -3.10
N ILE A 56 8.60 2.25 -3.68
CA ILE A 56 8.77 1.59 -4.98
C ILE A 56 8.28 0.14 -4.90
N VAL A 57 8.72 -0.60 -3.88
CA VAL A 57 8.28 -1.98 -3.68
C VAL A 57 6.79 -2.07 -3.40
N VAL A 58 6.21 -1.14 -2.61
CA VAL A 58 4.77 -1.08 -2.38
C VAL A 58 4.00 -0.94 -3.69
N GLY A 59 4.40 -0.03 -4.59
CA GLY A 59 3.75 0.12 -5.89
C GLY A 59 3.86 -1.15 -6.75
N LEU A 60 5.03 -1.77 -6.80
CA LEU A 60 5.28 -3.00 -7.57
C LEU A 60 4.48 -4.20 -7.03
N LEU A 61 4.33 -4.33 -5.71
CA LEU A 61 3.59 -5.43 -5.08
C LEU A 61 2.10 -5.44 -5.42
N PHE A 62 1.54 -4.29 -5.82
CA PHE A 62 0.15 -4.21 -6.28
C PHE A 62 -0.04 -4.74 -7.71
N ILE A 63 0.99 -4.68 -8.56
CA ILE A 63 0.85 -5.05 -9.98
C ILE A 63 0.34 -6.50 -10.18
N PRO A 64 0.89 -7.53 -9.49
CA PRO A 64 0.39 -8.89 -9.64
C PRO A 64 -1.07 -9.05 -9.23
N THR A 65 -1.56 -8.30 -8.24
CA THR A 65 -2.93 -8.45 -7.76
C THR A 65 -3.94 -7.93 -8.76
N VAL A 66 -3.54 -7.02 -9.66
CA VAL A 66 -4.36 -6.57 -10.79
C VAL A 66 -4.77 -7.75 -11.67
N PHE A 67 -3.87 -8.70 -11.93
CA PHE A 67 -4.14 -9.86 -12.78
C PHE A 67 -4.92 -10.97 -12.06
N ILE A 68 -4.93 -10.97 -10.73
CA ILE A 68 -5.58 -12.01 -9.91
C ILE A 68 -7.01 -11.60 -9.53
N TYR A 69 -7.21 -10.34 -9.14
CA TYR A 69 -8.46 -9.89 -8.50
C TYR A 69 -9.15 -8.72 -9.19
N TYR A 70 -8.43 -7.89 -9.93
CA TYR A 70 -8.97 -6.65 -10.51
C TYR A 70 -9.07 -6.72 -12.03
N ASN A 71 -9.61 -5.65 -12.64
CA ASN A 71 -9.56 -5.50 -14.08
C ASN A 71 -8.24 -4.85 -14.53
N SER A 72 -7.93 -4.94 -15.83
CA SER A 72 -6.73 -4.33 -16.40
C SER A 72 -6.68 -2.82 -16.18
N SER A 73 -7.81 -2.11 -16.12
CA SER A 73 -7.82 -0.65 -15.88
C SER A 73 -7.42 -0.24 -14.45
N SER A 74 -7.20 -1.20 -13.55
CA SER A 74 -6.79 -0.92 -12.17
C SER A 74 -5.27 -0.79 -12.01
N TRP A 75 -4.48 -0.98 -13.06
CA TRP A 75 -3.01 -0.82 -13.00
C TRP A 75 -2.52 0.56 -12.49
N PRO A 76 -3.19 1.71 -12.74
CA PRO A 76 -2.70 3.01 -12.26
C PRO A 76 -2.67 3.14 -10.74
N TYR A 77 -3.44 2.32 -10.01
CA TYR A 77 -3.41 2.29 -8.55
C TYR A 77 -2.05 1.85 -7.98
N SER A 78 -1.22 1.14 -8.75
CA SER A 78 0.17 0.85 -8.36
C SER A 78 0.97 2.12 -8.09
N ILE A 79 0.83 3.13 -8.97
CA ILE A 79 1.51 4.43 -8.84
C ILE A 79 0.92 5.19 -7.66
N ILE A 80 -0.41 5.18 -7.51
CA ILE A 80 -1.10 5.85 -6.41
C ILE A 80 -0.65 5.28 -5.06
N PHE A 81 -0.60 3.96 -4.93
CA PHE A 81 -0.21 3.26 -3.70
C PHE A 81 1.28 3.44 -3.36
N GLY A 82 2.15 3.43 -4.36
CA GLY A 82 3.54 3.87 -4.20
C GLY A 82 3.65 5.32 -3.74
N GLY A 83 2.85 6.23 -4.32
CA GLY A 83 2.80 7.64 -3.92
C GLY A 83 2.32 7.85 -2.48
N ILE A 84 1.24 7.16 -2.07
CA ILE A 84 0.71 7.22 -0.70
C ILE A 84 1.76 6.73 0.30
N SER A 85 2.38 5.58 0.05
CA SER A 85 3.44 5.06 0.94
C SER A 85 4.67 5.98 0.98
N LEU A 86 5.01 6.65 -0.12
CA LEU A 86 6.10 7.63 -0.17
C LEU A 86 5.81 8.80 0.75
N VAL A 87 4.64 9.42 0.62
CA VAL A 87 4.23 10.56 1.44
C VAL A 87 4.13 10.15 2.91
N ALA A 88 3.47 9.03 3.19
CA ALA A 88 3.30 8.54 4.55
C ALA A 88 4.64 8.23 5.24
N SER A 89 5.53 7.49 4.57
CA SER A 89 6.86 7.16 5.12
C SER A 89 7.75 8.38 5.26
N PHE A 90 7.68 9.34 4.34
CA PHE A 90 8.41 10.60 4.45
C PHE A 90 7.96 11.43 5.66
N ILE A 91 6.64 11.54 5.89
CA ILE A 91 6.08 12.24 7.06
C ILE A 91 6.48 11.50 8.34
N GLY A 92 6.31 10.18 8.37
CA GLY A 92 6.68 9.35 9.53
C GLY A 92 8.15 9.48 9.90
N ALA A 93 9.04 9.54 8.91
CA ALA A 93 10.47 9.71 9.11
C ALA A 93 10.87 11.02 9.81
N ARG A 94 10.01 12.04 9.81
CA ARG A 94 10.24 13.28 10.58
C ARG A 94 10.22 13.07 12.10
N PHE A 95 9.63 11.96 12.54
CA PHE A 95 9.59 11.57 13.95
C PHE A 95 10.63 10.48 14.28
N TYR A 96 11.45 10.06 13.32
CA TYR A 96 12.47 9.03 13.53
C TYR A 96 13.54 9.54 14.49
N LYS A 97 13.72 8.83 15.61
CA LYS A 97 14.84 9.02 16.52
C LYS A 97 15.83 7.88 16.29
N LYS A 98 17.08 8.22 16.00
CA LYS A 98 18.18 7.25 15.84
C LYS A 98 18.49 6.54 17.14
#